data_AF-F7CWI2-F1
#
_entry.id   AF-F7CWI2-F1
#
_cell.length_a   1.000
_cell.length_b   1.000
_cell.length_c   1.000
_cell.angle_alpha   90.00
_cell.angle_beta   90.00
_cell.angle_gamma   90.00
#
_symmetry.space_group_name_H-M   'P 1'
#
loop_
_entity.id
_entity.type
_entity.pdbx_description
1 polymer ?
#
loop_
_entity_poly.entity_id
_entity_poly.type
_entity_poly.pdbx_seq_one_letter_code
_entity_poly.pdbx_strand_id
1 'polypeptide(L)'
;MAAARGAWCVPCLASIETLQELCRKEMLICTNIGITRKNLNNYEVEYLCDYRIEKGVEKFFVKWKGWPESCNTWEPTRNLKCPTLLKQFYSDLYNYFCALKPNKKGFLKNSIKSLDPSLSDYIVKKAKQRIALRRWEEELNRKKTHSGTLFVENTVDLEGPPMDFYYINDYKASPGVNTLGEAIVGCDCSDCFKGKCCPTEAGVLFAYNEHRQIKIPPGRPIYECNSRCKCGPDCPNRVVQKGPPYSLCIFRTDNGRGWGVKTLQKIKKNSFVMEYVGEVITSEEAERRGQQYDSRGITYLFDLDYEADEFTVDAARYGNVSHFVNHSCDPNLQVFNVFIDNLDVRLPRIALFSTRNIKAGEELTFDYQMKVNYSFKQMVLKYMMNFMLWCIRGLLHDPAIHNKTTRLTWQKYSCSNLTVLGTLAQILLI
;
A
#
# COMPACT_ATOMS: atom_id res chain seq x y z
N MET A 1 4.06 50.14 -29.81
CA MET A 1 3.12 49.05 -29.50
C MET A 1 3.62 48.34 -28.26
N ALA A 2 3.06 48.68 -27.10
CA ALA A 2 3.45 48.07 -25.83
C ALA A 2 2.70 46.74 -25.65
N ALA A 3 3.45 45.66 -25.41
CA ALA A 3 2.90 44.33 -25.19
C ALA A 3 2.01 44.30 -23.94
N ALA A 4 0.81 43.75 -24.10
CA ALA A 4 -0.13 43.51 -23.01
C ALA A 4 0.51 42.58 -21.96
N ARG A 5 0.77 43.12 -20.76
CA ARG A 5 1.10 42.31 -19.59
C ARG A 5 -0.13 41.47 -19.26
N GLY A 6 0.03 40.14 -19.26
CA GLY A 6 -1.03 39.19 -18.93
C GLY A 6 -1.71 39.55 -17.60
N ALA A 7 -3.04 39.47 -17.58
CA ALA A 7 -3.83 39.73 -16.38
C ALA A 7 -3.37 38.81 -15.25
N TRP A 8 -3.11 39.40 -14.08
CA TRP A 8 -2.77 38.66 -12.87
C TRP A 8 -3.98 37.80 -12.48
N CYS A 9 -3.82 36.49 -12.44
CA CYS A 9 -4.82 35.61 -11.84
C CYS A 9 -4.71 35.79 -10.32
N VAL A 10 -5.74 36.35 -9.70
CA VAL A 10 -5.87 36.45 -8.23
C VAL A 10 -6.81 35.33 -7.80
N PRO A 11 -6.33 34.10 -7.55
CA PRO A 11 -7.16 33.09 -6.94
C PRO A 11 -7.62 33.58 -5.57
N CYS A 12 -8.86 33.29 -5.19
CA CYS A 12 -9.29 33.49 -3.81
C CYS A 12 -8.42 32.60 -2.91
N LEU A 13 -7.57 33.20 -2.07
CA LEU A 13 -6.68 32.47 -1.16
C LEU A 13 -7.42 31.76 -0.03
N ALA A 14 -8.71 32.07 0.16
CA ALA A 14 -9.55 31.51 1.21
C ALA A 14 -10.48 30.44 0.65
N SER A 15 -10.56 29.30 1.33
CA SER A 15 -11.56 28.27 1.05
C SER A 15 -12.98 28.81 1.26
N ILE A 16 -13.99 28.17 0.64
CA ILE A 16 -15.39 28.52 0.88
C ILE A 16 -15.73 28.37 2.37
N GLU A 17 -15.18 27.36 3.06
CA GLU A 17 -15.38 27.21 4.50
C GLU A 17 -14.84 28.41 5.28
N THR A 18 -13.64 28.89 4.94
CA THR A 18 -13.03 30.07 5.57
C THR A 18 -13.90 31.32 5.37
N LEU A 19 -14.43 31.53 4.16
CA LEU A 19 -15.31 32.67 3.88
C LEU A 19 -16.63 32.58 4.64
N GLN A 20 -17.20 31.38 4.75
CA GLN A 20 -18.41 31.11 5.53
C GLN A 20 -18.17 31.40 7.03
N GLU A 21 -17.03 31.00 7.58
CA GLU A 21 -16.64 31.27 8.97
C GLU A 21 -16.48 32.77 9.25
N LEU A 22 -15.81 33.50 8.35
CA LEU A 22 -15.70 34.95 8.45
C LEU A 22 -17.06 35.64 8.42
N CYS A 23 -17.97 35.20 7.55
CA CYS A 23 -19.33 35.74 7.52
C CYS A 23 -20.07 35.52 8.85
N ARG A 24 -19.93 34.34 9.48
CA ARG A 24 -20.53 34.08 10.80
C ARG A 24 -19.90 34.93 11.90
N LYS A 25 -18.58 35.15 11.85
CA LYS A 25 -17.85 35.99 12.80
C LYS A 25 -18.30 37.46 12.73
N GLU A 26 -18.42 37.99 11.52
CA GLU A 26 -18.80 39.38 11.26
C GLU A 26 -20.33 39.57 11.17
N MET A 27 -21.12 38.53 11.46
CA MET A 27 -22.59 38.54 11.39
C MET A 27 -23.14 38.95 10.01
N LEU A 28 -22.42 38.59 8.94
CA LEU A 28 -22.75 38.91 7.55
C LEU A 28 -23.57 37.78 6.89
N ILE A 29 -24.59 38.16 6.14
CA ILE A 29 -25.40 37.25 5.33
C ILE A 29 -24.82 37.24 3.91
N CYS A 30 -24.44 36.07 3.41
CA CYS A 30 -23.97 35.90 2.04
C CYS A 30 -24.54 34.60 1.45
N THR A 31 -25.66 34.73 0.74
CA THR A 31 -26.39 33.58 0.17
C THR A 31 -25.59 32.85 -0.90
N ASN A 32 -24.69 33.54 -1.60
CA ASN A 32 -23.85 32.97 -2.66
C ASN A 32 -22.86 31.92 -2.13
N ILE A 33 -22.49 32.01 -0.85
CA ILE A 33 -21.67 31.01 -0.17
C ILE A 33 -22.48 30.21 0.85
N GLY A 34 -23.82 30.24 0.79
CA GLY A 34 -24.70 29.44 1.64
C GLY A 34 -24.93 29.97 3.06
N ILE A 35 -24.50 31.21 3.39
CA ILE A 35 -24.79 31.84 4.68
C ILE A 35 -26.09 32.63 4.59
N THR A 36 -27.04 32.27 5.45
CA THR A 36 -28.40 32.83 5.52
C THR A 36 -28.68 33.26 6.96
N ARG A 37 -29.74 34.05 7.15
CA ARG A 37 -30.21 34.41 8.51
C ARG A 37 -30.56 33.19 9.38
N LYS A 38 -30.93 32.05 8.76
CA LYS A 38 -31.33 30.82 9.46
C LYS A 38 -30.14 30.01 10.00
N ASN A 39 -28.97 30.11 9.38
CA ASN A 39 -27.78 29.33 9.74
C ASN A 39 -26.58 30.21 10.15
N LEU A 40 -26.79 31.52 10.32
CA LEU A 40 -25.77 32.48 10.73
C LEU A 40 -25.10 32.08 12.05
N ASN A 41 -25.87 31.51 12.97
CA ASN A 41 -25.39 31.04 14.27
C ASN A 41 -25.07 29.53 14.30
N ASN A 42 -24.99 28.88 13.13
CA ASN A 42 -24.64 27.46 13.07
C ASN A 42 -23.12 27.33 12.94
N TYR A 43 -22.48 26.81 13.97
CA TYR A 43 -21.04 26.54 13.98
C TYR A 43 -20.79 25.03 13.92
N GLU A 44 -19.70 24.64 13.28
CA GLU A 44 -19.31 23.23 13.17
C GLU A 44 -18.53 22.81 14.42
N VAL A 45 -18.94 21.69 15.02
CA VAL A 45 -18.23 21.08 16.14
C VAL A 45 -17.09 20.23 15.58
N GLU A 46 -15.86 20.49 16.03
CA GLU A 46 -14.71 19.67 15.68
C GLU A 46 -14.69 18.38 16.50
N TYR A 47 -14.84 18.51 17.83
CA TYR A 47 -14.99 17.42 18.77
C TYR A 47 -15.51 17.90 20.14
N LEU A 48 -15.90 16.95 20.98
CA LEU A 48 -16.35 17.20 22.35
C LEU A 48 -15.19 16.89 23.31
N CYS A 49 -14.88 17.84 24.18
CA CYS A 49 -13.72 17.78 25.08
C CYS A 49 -14.09 17.26 26.47
N ASP A 50 -15.27 17.60 26.96
CA ASP A 50 -15.69 17.34 28.34
C ASP A 50 -17.22 17.25 28.45
N TYR A 51 -17.71 16.78 29.59
CA TYR A 51 -19.11 16.61 29.92
C TYR A 51 -19.39 16.90 31.39
N ARG A 52 -20.50 17.60 31.66
CA ARG A 52 -21.03 17.79 33.01
C ARG A 52 -22.53 17.96 33.02
N ILE A 53 -23.14 17.68 34.17
CA ILE A 53 -24.53 17.97 34.48
C ILE A 53 -24.56 19.17 35.41
N GLU A 54 -25.17 20.27 34.96
CA GLU A 54 -25.31 21.49 35.74
C GLU A 54 -26.81 21.83 35.89
N LYS A 55 -27.31 21.85 37.13
CA LYS A 55 -28.75 22.09 37.44
C LYS A 55 -29.70 21.16 36.65
N GLY A 56 -29.33 19.89 36.49
CA GLY A 56 -30.12 18.89 35.75
C GLY A 56 -30.02 18.98 34.22
N VAL A 57 -29.21 19.90 33.68
CA VAL A 57 -28.97 20.04 32.25
C VAL A 57 -27.62 19.46 31.89
N GLU A 58 -27.62 18.47 30.99
CA GLU A 58 -26.41 17.94 30.36
C GLU A 58 -25.76 19.02 29.48
N LYS A 59 -24.47 19.26 29.70
CA LYS A 59 -23.64 20.16 28.91
C LYS A 59 -22.34 19.48 28.49
N PHE A 60 -21.83 19.87 27.33
CA PHE A 60 -20.54 19.43 26.81
C PHE A 60 -19.63 20.61 26.59
N PHE A 61 -18.34 20.42 26.83
CA PHE A 61 -17.34 21.41 26.45
C PHE A 61 -16.94 21.15 24.99
N VAL A 62 -17.17 22.14 24.13
CA VAL A 62 -17.13 21.98 22.68
C VAL A 62 -15.86 22.59 22.11
N LYS A 63 -15.09 21.83 21.33
CA LYS A 63 -14.09 22.38 20.42
C LYS A 63 -14.75 22.75 19.10
N TRP A 64 -14.78 24.04 18.80
CA TRP A 64 -15.29 24.56 17.53
C TRP A 64 -14.26 24.42 16.41
N LYS A 65 -14.69 23.93 15.25
CA LYS A 65 -13.80 23.73 14.10
C LYS A 65 -13.34 25.08 13.55
N GLY A 66 -12.05 25.20 13.26
CA GLY A 66 -11.44 26.45 12.77
C GLY A 66 -11.11 27.50 13.84
N TRP A 67 -11.55 27.32 15.09
CA TRP A 67 -11.33 28.28 16.18
C TRP A 67 -10.24 27.83 17.16
N PRO A 68 -9.55 28.77 17.85
CA PRO A 68 -8.61 28.42 18.91
C PRO A 68 -9.33 27.80 20.11
N GLU A 69 -8.60 27.01 20.92
CA GLU A 69 -9.16 26.36 22.12
C GLU A 69 -9.69 27.36 23.16
N SER A 70 -9.24 28.62 23.14
CA SER A 70 -9.76 29.71 23.97
C SER A 70 -11.22 30.08 23.66
N CYS A 71 -11.73 29.71 22.48
CA CYS A 71 -13.12 29.92 22.09
C CYS A 71 -14.03 28.76 22.47
N ASN A 72 -13.53 27.71 23.10
CA ASN A 72 -14.35 26.56 23.50
C ASN A 72 -15.42 27.00 24.51
N THR A 73 -16.64 26.51 24.35
CA THR A 73 -17.78 26.86 25.21
C THR A 73 -18.50 25.63 25.74
N TRP A 74 -19.22 25.80 26.85
CA TRP A 74 -20.11 24.77 27.39
C TRP A 74 -21.50 24.88 26.75
N GLU A 75 -21.86 23.89 25.95
CA GLU A 75 -23.14 23.86 25.24
C GLU A 75 -24.07 22.77 25.79
N PRO A 76 -25.35 23.07 26.02
CA PRO A 76 -26.33 22.06 26.40
C PRO A 76 -26.60 21.09 25.24
N THR A 77 -26.94 19.84 25.54
CA THR A 77 -27.20 18.79 24.53
C THR A 77 -28.19 19.23 23.44
N ARG A 78 -29.20 20.02 23.79
CA ARG A 78 -30.21 20.54 22.84
C ARG A 78 -29.61 21.40 21.70
N ASN A 79 -28.48 22.06 21.94
CA ASN A 79 -27.77 22.90 20.97
C ASN A 79 -26.92 22.05 20.01
N LEU A 80 -26.53 20.84 20.41
CA LEU A 80 -25.62 19.98 19.65
C LEU A 80 -26.38 19.18 18.59
N LYS A 81 -26.22 19.57 17.32
CA LYS A 81 -26.77 18.86 16.16
C LYS A 81 -25.72 17.95 15.50
N CYS A 82 -24.94 17.24 16.31
CA CYS A 82 -23.84 16.38 15.88
C CYS A 82 -23.97 14.95 16.45
N PRO A 83 -25.01 14.18 16.04
CA PRO A 83 -25.32 12.86 16.62
C PRO A 83 -24.15 11.87 16.52
N THR A 84 -23.35 11.94 15.45
CA THR A 84 -22.15 11.10 15.27
C THR A 84 -21.09 11.39 16.33
N LEU A 85 -20.81 12.67 16.62
CA LEU A 85 -19.82 13.06 17.63
C LEU A 85 -20.30 12.71 19.05
N LEU A 86 -21.59 12.90 19.33
CA LEU A 86 -22.19 12.46 20.59
C LEU A 86 -22.07 10.94 20.78
N LYS A 87 -22.37 10.16 19.74
CA LYS A 87 -22.22 8.70 19.76
C LYS A 87 -20.76 8.29 19.99
N GLN A 88 -19.81 8.94 19.30
CA GLN A 88 -18.38 8.69 19.47
C GLN A 88 -17.94 8.99 20.91
N PHE A 89 -18.31 10.15 21.44
CA PHE A 89 -17.98 10.55 22.80
C PHE A 89 -18.45 9.53 23.85
N TYR A 90 -19.71 9.08 23.76
CA TYR A 90 -20.21 8.05 24.69
C TYR A 90 -19.55 6.69 24.48
N SER A 91 -19.21 6.33 23.25
CA SER A 91 -18.45 5.11 22.96
C SER A 91 -17.07 5.14 23.62
N ASP A 92 -16.42 6.31 23.63
CA ASP A 92 -15.10 6.46 24.25
C ASP A 92 -15.15 6.36 25.76
N LEU A 93 -16.13 7.00 26.38
CA LEU A 93 -16.39 6.83 27.80
C LEU A 93 -16.60 5.34 28.12
N TYR A 94 -17.47 4.67 27.38
CA TYR A 94 -17.74 3.24 27.58
C TYR A 94 -16.46 2.39 27.47
N ASN A 95 -15.68 2.61 26.41
CA ASN A 95 -14.44 1.87 26.17
C ASN A 95 -13.40 2.10 27.27
N TYR A 96 -13.23 3.35 27.71
CA TYR A 96 -12.34 3.71 28.81
C TYR A 96 -12.71 2.97 30.11
N PHE A 97 -13.99 2.95 30.48
CA PHE A 97 -14.43 2.24 31.68
C PHE A 97 -14.32 0.72 31.56
N CYS A 98 -14.58 0.16 30.37
CA CYS A 98 -14.39 -1.27 30.12
C CYS A 98 -12.93 -1.69 30.28
N ALA A 99 -11.99 -0.86 29.80
CA ALA A 99 -10.56 -1.10 29.94
C ALA A 99 -10.10 -1.07 31.42
N LEU A 100 -10.67 -0.19 32.25
CA LEU A 100 -10.34 -0.11 33.68
C LEU A 100 -10.92 -1.25 34.52
N LYS A 101 -12.07 -1.82 34.13
CA LYS A 101 -12.81 -2.83 34.92
C LYS A 101 -13.36 -3.94 34.03
N PRO A 102 -12.52 -4.82 33.47
CA PRO A 102 -12.95 -5.87 32.55
C PRO A 102 -14.01 -6.83 33.13
N ASN A 103 -14.06 -6.97 34.47
CA ASN A 103 -14.96 -7.89 35.17
C ASN A 103 -16.28 -7.27 35.68
N LYS A 104 -16.53 -5.96 35.49
CA LYS A 104 -17.80 -5.31 35.88
C LYS A 104 -18.62 -4.95 34.64
N LYS A 105 -19.65 -5.75 34.35
CA LYS A 105 -20.65 -5.41 33.34
C LYS A 105 -21.55 -4.28 33.85
N GLY A 106 -21.52 -3.14 33.17
CA GLY A 106 -22.51 -2.07 33.34
C GLY A 106 -21.91 -0.68 33.48
N PHE A 107 -21.78 0.03 32.36
CA PHE A 107 -21.64 1.48 32.37
C PHE A 107 -23.03 2.10 32.60
N LEU A 108 -23.28 2.66 33.78
CA LEU A 108 -24.48 3.45 34.04
C LEU A 108 -24.23 4.89 33.58
N LYS A 109 -24.69 5.23 32.37
CA LYS A 109 -24.69 6.61 31.84
C LYS A 109 -25.18 7.64 32.88
N ASN A 110 -26.10 7.24 33.75
CA ASN A 110 -26.75 8.08 34.75
C ASN A 110 -25.89 8.40 35.99
N SER A 111 -24.71 7.79 36.17
CA SER A 111 -23.87 8.05 37.35
C SER A 111 -22.82 9.15 37.15
N ILE A 112 -22.55 9.59 35.92
CA ILE A 112 -21.53 10.62 35.67
C ILE A 112 -22.17 12.00 35.75
N LYS A 113 -21.81 12.75 36.79
CA LYS A 113 -22.15 14.17 36.94
C LYS A 113 -21.13 15.10 36.26
N SER A 114 -19.87 14.69 36.18
CA SER A 114 -18.78 15.39 35.49
C SER A 114 -17.66 14.39 35.20
N LEU A 115 -16.84 14.68 34.19
CA LEU A 115 -15.61 13.91 33.97
C LEU A 115 -14.52 14.37 34.96
N ASP A 116 -13.63 13.45 35.31
CA ASP A 116 -12.36 13.81 35.95
C ASP A 116 -11.33 14.28 34.90
N PRO A 117 -10.28 15.03 35.30
CA PRO A 117 -9.31 15.57 34.34
C PRO A 117 -8.59 14.53 33.47
N SER A 118 -8.33 13.33 33.99
CA SER A 118 -7.64 12.27 33.22
C SER A 118 -8.55 11.72 32.13
N LEU A 119 -9.83 11.53 32.44
CA LEU A 119 -10.82 11.10 31.46
C LEU A 119 -11.06 12.18 30.40
N SER A 120 -11.16 13.45 30.77
CA SER A 120 -11.27 14.56 29.80
C SER A 120 -10.07 14.60 28.85
N ASP A 121 -8.85 14.46 29.38
CA ASP A 121 -7.62 14.37 28.57
C ASP A 121 -7.66 13.16 27.60
N TYR A 122 -8.09 11.99 28.07
CA TYR A 122 -8.27 10.81 27.23
C TYR A 122 -9.25 11.05 26.07
N ILE A 123 -10.41 11.66 26.35
CA ILE A 123 -11.42 11.98 25.34
C ILE A 123 -10.84 12.93 24.28
N VAL A 124 -10.15 13.98 24.71
CA VAL A 124 -9.52 14.94 23.79
C VAL A 124 -8.45 14.25 22.94
N LYS A 125 -7.60 13.40 23.54
CA LYS A 125 -6.60 12.62 22.81
C LYS A 125 -7.24 11.69 21.79
N LYS A 126 -8.32 10.97 22.14
CA LYS A 126 -9.06 10.13 21.19
C LYS A 126 -9.67 10.92 20.04
N ALA A 127 -10.24 12.09 20.32
CA ALA A 127 -10.79 12.95 19.28
C ALA A 127 -9.72 13.47 18.31
N LYS A 128 -8.59 13.97 18.84
CA LYS A 128 -7.43 14.43 18.05
C LYS A 128 -6.84 13.28 17.22
N GLN A 129 -6.72 12.08 17.80
CA GLN A 129 -6.27 10.87 17.10
C GLN A 129 -7.19 10.55 15.90
N ARG A 130 -8.52 10.56 16.06
CA ARG A 130 -9.44 10.32 14.93
C ARG A 130 -9.27 11.31 13.80
N ILE A 131 -9.07 12.59 14.12
CA ILE A 131 -8.83 13.62 13.10
C ILE A 131 -7.53 13.33 12.36
N ALA A 132 -6.46 12.96 13.08
CA ALA A 132 -5.18 12.61 12.49
C ALA A 132 -5.29 11.36 11.59
N LEU A 133 -5.97 10.31 12.04
CA LEU A 133 -6.18 9.08 11.25
C LEU A 133 -7.02 9.34 9.99
N ARG A 134 -8.05 10.20 10.06
CA ARG A 134 -8.83 10.59 8.87
C ARG A 134 -7.97 11.34 7.84
N ARG A 135 -7.15 12.30 8.28
CA ARG A 135 -6.21 13.01 7.39
C ARG A 135 -5.22 12.05 6.73
N TRP A 136 -4.72 11.08 7.50
CA TRP A 136 -3.83 10.07 6.97
C TRP A 136 -4.53 9.15 5.96
N GLU A 137 -5.76 8.70 6.24
CA GLU A 137 -6.59 7.95 5.29
C GLU A 137 -6.79 8.73 3.97
N GLU A 138 -7.13 10.02 4.05
CA GLU A 138 -7.26 10.89 2.88
C GLU A 138 -5.94 10.98 2.09
N GLU A 139 -4.80 11.11 2.78
CA GLU A 139 -3.48 11.14 2.16
C GLU A 139 -3.15 9.83 1.43
N LEU A 140 -3.39 8.68 2.08
CA LEU A 140 -3.19 7.35 1.49
C LEU A 140 -4.01 7.20 0.21
N ASN A 141 -5.30 7.57 0.25
CA ASN A 141 -6.20 7.46 -0.91
C ASN A 141 -5.87 8.46 -2.02
N ARG A 142 -5.26 9.61 -1.70
CA ARG A 142 -4.77 10.55 -2.71
C ARG A 142 -3.50 10.05 -3.39
N LYS A 143 -2.65 9.30 -2.69
CA LYS A 143 -1.37 8.77 -3.21
C LYS A 143 -1.52 7.44 -3.96
N LYS A 144 -2.48 6.58 -3.59
CA LYS A 144 -2.65 5.27 -4.21
C LYS A 144 -2.99 5.37 -5.70
N THR A 145 -2.49 4.44 -6.51
CA THR A 145 -2.82 4.34 -7.95
C THR A 145 -3.83 3.25 -8.27
N HIS A 146 -4.08 2.32 -7.34
CA HIS A 146 -5.03 1.23 -7.53
C HIS A 146 -6.47 1.63 -7.21
N SER A 147 -7.43 0.84 -7.69
CA SER A 147 -8.86 1.15 -7.58
C SER A 147 -9.44 0.93 -6.18
N GLY A 148 -8.97 -0.07 -5.44
CA GLY A 148 -9.42 -0.34 -4.08
C GLY A 148 -9.22 0.84 -3.12
N THR A 149 -10.20 1.13 -2.24
CA THR A 149 -10.12 2.20 -1.24
C THR A 149 -9.36 1.73 0.00
N LEU A 150 -8.49 2.58 0.55
CA LEU A 150 -7.81 2.32 1.81
C LEU A 150 -8.57 2.98 2.95
N PHE A 151 -8.74 2.27 4.06
CA PHE A 151 -9.35 2.77 5.28
C PHE A 151 -8.38 2.68 6.44
N VAL A 152 -8.54 3.53 7.45
CA VAL A 152 -7.73 3.52 8.66
C VAL A 152 -8.64 3.53 9.89
N GLU A 153 -8.47 2.56 10.79
CA GLU A 153 -9.22 2.52 12.05
C GLU A 153 -8.34 2.21 13.26
N ASN A 154 -8.61 2.89 14.39
CA ASN A 154 -8.02 2.51 15.68
C ASN A 154 -9.08 2.61 16.79
N THR A 155 -9.60 1.45 17.18
CA THR A 155 -10.57 1.27 18.26
C THR A 155 -9.94 0.72 19.54
N VAL A 156 -8.61 0.48 19.55
CA VAL A 156 -7.90 -0.24 20.62
C VAL A 156 -7.17 0.72 21.55
N ASP A 157 -6.31 1.59 21.01
CA ASP A 157 -5.41 2.45 21.79
C ASP A 157 -5.32 3.87 21.21
N LEU A 158 -4.44 4.72 21.75
CA LEU A 158 -4.28 6.12 21.32
C LEU A 158 -3.26 6.31 20.18
N GLU A 159 -2.76 5.24 19.55
CA GLU A 159 -1.74 5.33 18.50
C GLU A 159 -2.24 6.07 17.26
N GLY A 160 -1.56 7.14 16.88
CA GLY A 160 -1.88 7.95 15.69
C GLY A 160 -1.29 7.37 14.39
N PRO A 161 -1.33 8.14 13.29
CA PRO A 161 -0.60 7.81 12.08
C PRO A 161 0.90 7.60 12.35
N PRO A 162 1.56 6.66 11.66
CA PRO A 162 3.00 6.46 11.77
C PRO A 162 3.75 7.73 11.30
N MET A 163 4.73 8.17 12.09
CA MET A 163 5.41 9.46 11.88
C MET A 163 6.44 9.47 10.74
N ASP A 164 7.08 8.34 10.42
CA ASP A 164 8.17 8.25 9.43
C ASP A 164 7.86 7.18 8.36
N PHE A 165 6.61 7.18 7.88
CA PHE A 165 6.15 6.29 6.82
C PHE A 165 5.64 7.08 5.62
N TYR A 166 6.11 6.72 4.43
CA TYR A 166 5.80 7.37 3.17
C TYR A 166 5.19 6.36 2.19
N TYR A 167 3.91 6.56 1.87
CA TYR A 167 3.22 5.69 0.93
C TYR A 167 3.78 5.83 -0.50
N ILE A 168 4.20 4.70 -1.08
CA ILE A 168 4.65 4.57 -2.47
C ILE A 168 3.88 3.45 -3.18
N ASN A 169 3.75 3.52 -4.50
CA ASN A 169 3.00 2.53 -5.30
C ASN A 169 3.91 1.53 -6.02
N ASP A 170 5.19 1.86 -6.16
CA ASP A 170 6.18 1.08 -6.90
C ASP A 170 7.52 1.16 -6.18
N TYR A 171 8.44 0.27 -6.51
CA TYR A 171 9.78 0.23 -5.94
C TYR A 171 10.49 1.58 -6.06
N LYS A 172 11.16 1.93 -4.97
CA LYS A 172 12.03 3.10 -4.92
C LYS A 172 13.48 2.62 -4.91
N ALA A 173 14.19 2.80 -6.01
CA ALA A 173 15.61 2.45 -6.05
C ALA A 173 16.43 3.36 -5.12
N SER A 174 17.31 2.76 -4.31
CA SER A 174 18.33 3.51 -3.56
C SER A 174 19.47 3.96 -4.50
N PRO A 175 20.24 5.01 -4.15
CA PRO A 175 21.38 5.44 -4.97
C PRO A 175 22.35 4.28 -5.24
N GLY A 176 22.70 4.07 -6.52
CA GLY A 176 23.56 2.97 -6.97
C GLY A 176 22.82 1.70 -7.39
N VAL A 177 21.53 1.56 -7.09
CA VAL A 177 20.69 0.47 -7.62
C VAL A 177 20.04 0.91 -8.93
N ASN A 178 20.41 0.26 -10.03
CA ASN A 178 19.74 0.51 -11.31
C ASN A 178 18.53 -0.43 -11.46
N THR A 179 17.33 0.09 -11.23
CA THR A 179 16.07 -0.64 -11.41
C THR A 179 15.48 -0.49 -12.82
N LEU A 180 16.12 0.29 -13.70
CA LEU A 180 15.67 0.54 -15.06
C LEU A 180 16.07 -0.62 -15.98
N GLY A 181 15.41 -1.76 -15.80
CA GLY A 181 15.30 -2.77 -16.83
C GLY A 181 14.04 -2.47 -17.64
N GLU A 182 14.17 -1.81 -18.78
CA GLU A 182 13.05 -1.79 -19.73
C GLU A 182 12.92 -3.16 -20.38
N ALA A 183 11.69 -3.65 -20.53
CA ALA A 183 11.45 -4.81 -21.35
C ALA A 183 11.95 -4.51 -22.76
N ILE A 184 12.87 -5.34 -23.26
CA ILE A 184 13.40 -5.23 -24.62
C ILE A 184 12.48 -5.98 -25.59
N VAL A 185 11.70 -6.94 -25.10
CA VAL A 185 10.86 -7.81 -25.94
C VAL A 185 9.50 -8.03 -25.30
N GLY A 186 8.49 -8.12 -26.17
CA GLY A 186 7.13 -8.51 -25.82
C GLY A 186 6.57 -9.54 -26.79
N CYS A 187 5.38 -10.05 -26.50
CA CYS A 187 4.71 -11.02 -27.37
C CYS A 187 3.88 -10.33 -28.48
N ASP A 188 3.72 -11.04 -29.59
CA ASP A 188 2.89 -10.66 -30.73
C ASP A 188 1.55 -11.39 -30.78
N CYS A 189 1.09 -11.89 -29.63
CA CYS A 189 -0.11 -12.72 -29.54
C CYS A 189 -1.40 -11.93 -29.83
N SER A 190 -2.32 -12.53 -30.59
CA SER A 190 -3.73 -12.10 -30.65
C SER A 190 -4.55 -12.62 -29.47
N ASP A 191 -4.23 -13.83 -28.99
CA ASP A 191 -4.81 -14.45 -27.79
C ASP A 191 -3.68 -15.03 -26.92
N CYS A 192 -3.34 -14.31 -25.85
CA CYS A 192 -2.27 -14.69 -24.91
C CYS A 192 -2.60 -15.95 -24.10
N PHE A 193 -3.85 -16.40 -24.04
CA PHE A 193 -4.23 -17.61 -23.29
C PHE A 193 -3.91 -18.90 -24.05
N LYS A 194 -3.94 -18.83 -25.40
CA LYS A 194 -3.72 -19.98 -26.29
C LYS A 194 -2.39 -19.95 -27.04
N GLY A 195 -1.79 -18.77 -27.20
CA GLY A 195 -0.53 -18.58 -27.93
C GLY A 195 0.72 -18.96 -27.12
N LYS A 196 1.85 -19.09 -27.81
CA LYS A 196 3.19 -19.08 -27.19
C LYS A 196 3.48 -17.65 -26.71
N CYS A 197 3.07 -17.35 -25.49
CA CYS A 197 3.13 -16.01 -24.89
C CYS A 197 4.40 -15.83 -24.04
N CYS A 198 4.58 -14.66 -23.43
CA CYS A 198 5.72 -14.33 -22.56
C CYS A 198 6.13 -15.43 -21.57
N PRO A 199 5.20 -16.11 -20.85
CA PRO A 199 5.58 -17.23 -19.98
C PRO A 199 6.28 -18.36 -20.74
N THR A 200 5.77 -18.71 -21.93
CA THR A 200 6.32 -19.79 -22.77
C THR A 200 7.72 -19.44 -23.26
N GLU A 201 7.95 -18.20 -23.68
CA GLU A 201 9.27 -17.71 -24.08
C GLU A 201 10.26 -17.71 -22.91
N ALA A 202 9.81 -17.37 -21.71
CA ALA A 202 10.58 -17.50 -20.47
C ALA A 202 10.75 -18.97 -20.01
N GLY A 203 10.18 -19.95 -20.73
CA GLY A 203 10.25 -21.38 -20.40
C GLY A 203 9.39 -21.79 -19.21
N VAL A 204 8.46 -20.96 -18.76
CA VAL A 204 7.60 -21.22 -17.61
C VAL A 204 6.12 -21.40 -18.01
N LEU A 205 5.34 -21.91 -17.06
CA LEU A 205 3.91 -22.12 -17.28
C LEU A 205 3.15 -20.80 -17.18
N PHE A 206 2.07 -20.68 -17.97
CA PHE A 206 1.14 -19.56 -17.85
C PHE A 206 0.53 -19.53 -16.45
N ALA A 207 0.69 -18.41 -15.74
CA ALA A 207 0.45 -18.33 -14.30
C ALA A 207 -1.04 -18.36 -13.91
N TYR A 208 -1.93 -17.88 -14.79
CA TYR A 208 -3.33 -17.60 -14.45
C TYR A 208 -4.33 -18.54 -15.14
N ASN A 209 -5.50 -18.71 -14.52
CA ASN A 209 -6.67 -19.30 -15.16
C ASN A 209 -7.56 -18.22 -15.82
N GLU A 210 -8.68 -18.63 -16.41
CA GLU A 210 -9.66 -17.75 -17.06
C GLU A 210 -10.30 -16.71 -16.12
N HIS A 211 -10.27 -16.97 -14.82
CA HIS A 211 -10.75 -16.07 -13.76
C HIS A 211 -9.65 -15.18 -13.17
N ARG A 212 -8.47 -15.12 -13.79
CA ARG A 212 -7.29 -14.36 -13.31
C ARG A 212 -6.80 -14.81 -11.93
N GLN A 213 -7.01 -16.08 -11.59
CA GLN A 213 -6.50 -16.69 -10.37
C GLN A 213 -5.22 -17.47 -10.66
N ILE A 214 -4.27 -17.43 -9.72
CA ILE A 214 -3.01 -18.17 -9.83
C ILE A 214 -3.28 -19.68 -9.85
N LYS A 215 -2.63 -20.39 -10.78
CA LYS A 215 -2.72 -21.87 -10.89
C LYS A 215 -1.37 -22.58 -10.80
N ILE A 216 -0.27 -21.82 -10.82
CA ILE A 216 1.08 -22.35 -10.63
C ILE A 216 1.40 -22.51 -9.12
N PRO A 217 2.21 -23.50 -8.73
CA PRO A 217 2.60 -23.68 -7.34
C PRO A 217 3.57 -22.57 -6.87
N PRO A 218 3.67 -22.31 -5.55
CA PRO A 218 4.68 -21.41 -4.99
C PRO A 218 6.11 -21.78 -5.42
N GLY A 219 6.98 -20.77 -5.50
CA GLY A 219 8.36 -20.93 -5.97
C GLY A 219 8.53 -20.94 -7.50
N ARG A 220 7.44 -20.93 -8.27
CA ARG A 220 7.47 -20.68 -9.73
C ARG A 220 7.28 -19.19 -10.01
N PRO A 221 8.10 -18.58 -10.88
CA PRO A 221 7.96 -17.17 -11.20
C PRO A 221 6.76 -16.94 -12.15
N ILE A 222 6.25 -15.72 -12.10
CA ILE A 222 5.20 -15.21 -12.98
C ILE A 222 5.85 -14.28 -13.99
N TYR A 223 5.67 -14.54 -15.29
CA TYR A 223 6.06 -13.61 -16.36
C TYR A 223 4.80 -13.03 -17.00
N GLU A 224 4.44 -11.82 -16.63
CA GLU A 224 3.31 -11.11 -17.23
C GLU A 224 3.66 -10.57 -18.63
N CYS A 225 2.64 -10.21 -19.40
CA CYS A 225 2.84 -9.39 -20.57
C CYS A 225 3.23 -7.96 -20.14
N ASN A 226 4.06 -7.31 -20.92
CA ASN A 226 4.70 -6.04 -20.58
C ASN A 226 4.39 -4.94 -21.59
N SER A 227 4.97 -3.76 -21.43
CA SER A 227 4.75 -2.59 -22.30
C SER A 227 5.14 -2.82 -23.77
N ARG A 228 6.01 -3.78 -24.07
CA ARG A 228 6.42 -4.15 -25.44
C ARG A 228 5.50 -5.17 -26.12
N CYS A 229 4.55 -5.77 -25.39
CA CYS A 229 3.63 -6.75 -25.97
C CYS A 229 2.52 -6.07 -26.78
N LYS A 230 2.12 -6.66 -27.91
CA LYS A 230 1.00 -6.16 -28.73
C LYS A 230 -0.38 -6.30 -28.08
N CYS A 231 -0.50 -7.19 -27.08
CA CYS A 231 -1.76 -7.41 -26.39
C CYS A 231 -2.17 -6.21 -25.51
N GLY A 232 -3.45 -5.84 -25.56
CA GLY A 232 -4.01 -4.71 -24.82
C GLY A 232 -4.12 -4.93 -23.30
N PRO A 233 -4.73 -3.95 -22.59
CA PRO A 233 -4.85 -3.97 -21.13
C PRO A 233 -5.73 -5.12 -20.61
N ASP A 234 -6.66 -5.62 -21.42
CA ASP A 234 -7.54 -6.73 -21.02
C ASP A 234 -6.91 -8.12 -21.14
N CYS A 235 -5.65 -8.18 -21.59
CA CYS A 235 -4.87 -9.41 -21.65
C CYS A 235 -5.01 -10.23 -20.35
N PRO A 236 -5.27 -11.55 -20.44
CA PRO A 236 -5.39 -12.42 -19.26
C PRO A 236 -4.05 -12.58 -18.53
N ASN A 237 -2.92 -12.25 -19.17
CA ASN A 237 -1.58 -12.26 -18.58
C ASN A 237 -1.14 -10.87 -18.07
N ARG A 238 -2.09 -10.03 -17.67
CA ARG A 238 -1.89 -8.74 -17.01
C ARG A 238 -2.81 -8.68 -15.78
N VAL A 239 -2.33 -9.16 -14.64
CA VAL A 239 -3.09 -9.26 -13.38
C VAL A 239 -2.47 -8.38 -12.31
N VAL A 240 -1.18 -8.56 -12.03
CA VAL A 240 -0.45 -7.83 -10.99
C VAL A 240 -0.33 -6.35 -11.36
N GLN A 241 0.07 -6.06 -12.61
CA GLN A 241 0.20 -4.67 -13.10
C GLN A 241 -1.11 -3.87 -13.14
N LYS A 242 -2.29 -4.53 -13.05
CA LYS A 242 -3.58 -3.83 -12.96
C LYS A 242 -3.81 -3.21 -11.58
N GLY A 243 -3.02 -3.62 -10.58
CA GLY A 243 -3.23 -3.24 -9.20
C GLY A 243 -4.43 -3.95 -8.56
N PRO A 244 -4.50 -3.96 -7.22
CA PRO A 244 -5.54 -4.69 -6.51
C PRO A 244 -6.90 -3.97 -6.59
N PRO A 245 -8.00 -4.72 -6.83
CA PRO A 245 -9.35 -4.15 -6.83
C PRO A 245 -9.96 -4.05 -5.43
N TYR A 246 -9.24 -4.50 -4.39
CA TYR A 246 -9.82 -4.68 -3.06
C TYR A 246 -9.71 -3.45 -2.18
N SER A 247 -10.83 -3.01 -1.60
CA SER A 247 -10.81 -2.11 -0.46
C SER A 247 -10.27 -2.80 0.79
N LEU A 248 -9.24 -2.21 1.38
CA LEU A 248 -8.50 -2.73 2.53
C LEU A 248 -8.53 -1.72 3.68
N CYS A 249 -8.41 -2.21 4.90
CA CYS A 249 -8.40 -1.40 6.10
C CYS A 249 -7.15 -1.67 6.93
N ILE A 250 -6.34 -0.63 7.13
CA ILE A 250 -5.25 -0.63 8.11
C ILE A 250 -5.91 -0.42 9.48
N PHE A 251 -5.82 -1.42 10.35
CA PHE A 251 -6.50 -1.41 11.65
C PHE A 251 -5.53 -1.67 12.79
N ARG A 252 -5.84 -1.13 13.97
CA ARG A 252 -5.07 -1.45 15.18
C ARG A 252 -5.53 -2.80 15.74
N THR A 253 -4.60 -3.74 15.88
CA THR A 253 -4.86 -5.06 16.48
C THR A 253 -5.07 -4.94 18.00
N ASP A 254 -5.93 -5.78 18.56
CA ASP A 254 -6.28 -5.78 19.99
C ASP A 254 -5.35 -6.65 20.86
N ASN A 255 -4.43 -7.39 20.22
CA ASN A 255 -3.51 -8.33 20.87
C ASN A 255 -2.04 -7.86 20.87
N GLY A 256 -1.80 -6.56 20.68
CA GLY A 256 -0.47 -5.96 20.84
C GLY A 256 0.47 -6.14 19.65
N ARG A 257 0.01 -6.68 18.51
CA ARG A 257 0.82 -6.77 17.27
C ARG A 257 0.95 -5.45 16.51
N GLY A 258 0.36 -4.37 17.06
CA GLY A 258 0.39 -3.06 16.44
C GLY A 258 -0.65 -2.94 15.32
N TRP A 259 -0.25 -2.36 14.19
CA TRP A 259 -1.10 -2.22 13.01
C TRP A 259 -1.21 -3.56 12.25
N GLY A 260 -2.36 -3.77 11.63
CA GLY A 260 -2.66 -4.92 10.78
C GLY A 260 -3.42 -4.46 9.53
N VAL A 261 -3.61 -5.35 8.56
CA VAL A 261 -4.46 -5.09 7.38
C VAL A 261 -5.58 -6.12 7.34
N LYS A 262 -6.82 -5.68 7.12
CA LYS A 262 -7.96 -6.56 6.86
C LYS A 262 -8.65 -6.20 5.55
N THR A 263 -9.26 -7.18 4.90
CA THR A 263 -10.08 -6.92 3.70
C THR A 263 -11.50 -6.51 4.08
N LEU A 264 -12.12 -5.58 3.35
CA LEU A 264 -13.53 -5.21 3.55
C LEU A 264 -14.51 -6.04 2.71
N GLN A 265 -13.99 -6.94 1.89
CA GLN A 265 -14.78 -7.80 1.02
C GLN A 265 -14.19 -9.21 0.93
N LYS A 266 -15.01 -10.16 0.47
CA LYS A 266 -14.56 -11.53 0.25
C LYS A 266 -13.50 -11.57 -0.85
N ILE A 267 -12.38 -12.22 -0.59
CA ILE A 267 -11.34 -12.51 -1.60
C ILE A 267 -11.42 -14.01 -1.93
N LYS A 268 -11.50 -14.34 -3.22
CA LYS A 268 -11.51 -15.73 -3.68
C LYS A 268 -10.10 -16.32 -3.54
N LYS A 269 -10.02 -17.63 -3.29
CA LYS A 269 -8.75 -18.38 -3.33
C LYS A 269 -7.98 -18.06 -4.61
N ASN A 270 -6.66 -18.02 -4.50
CA ASN A 270 -5.70 -17.80 -5.58
C ASN A 270 -5.85 -16.44 -6.29
N SER A 271 -6.46 -15.44 -5.68
CA SER A 271 -6.56 -14.09 -6.24
C SER A 271 -5.38 -13.21 -5.82
N PHE A 272 -4.91 -12.34 -6.74
CA PHE A 272 -3.91 -11.31 -6.45
C PHE A 272 -4.48 -10.27 -5.48
N VAL A 273 -3.76 -9.95 -4.39
CA VAL A 273 -4.25 -9.09 -3.31
C VAL A 273 -3.50 -7.76 -3.21
N MET A 274 -2.17 -7.77 -3.29
CA MET A 274 -1.31 -6.58 -3.27
C MET A 274 0.13 -6.95 -3.64
N GLU A 275 0.98 -5.96 -3.87
CA GLU A 275 2.44 -6.16 -3.98
C GLU A 275 3.13 -5.80 -2.67
N TYR A 276 4.30 -6.41 -2.40
CA TYR A 276 5.20 -5.94 -1.36
C TYR A 276 6.19 -4.95 -1.96
N VAL A 277 6.08 -3.69 -1.53
CA VAL A 277 6.79 -2.55 -2.12
C VAL A 277 7.56 -1.82 -1.04
N GLY A 278 8.79 -1.42 -1.37
CA GLY A 278 9.66 -0.63 -0.51
C GLY A 278 10.81 0.03 -1.27
N GLU A 279 11.81 0.49 -0.51
CA GLU A 279 13.09 0.89 -1.06
C GLU A 279 13.89 -0.37 -1.48
N VAL A 280 14.39 -0.41 -2.71
CA VAL A 280 15.28 -1.48 -3.16
C VAL A 280 16.71 -1.06 -2.84
N ILE A 281 17.33 -1.82 -1.93
CA ILE A 281 18.71 -1.62 -1.45
C ILE A 281 19.55 -2.86 -1.75
N THR A 282 20.87 -2.73 -1.69
CA THR A 282 21.77 -3.89 -1.79
C THR A 282 21.69 -4.74 -0.53
N SER A 283 21.99 -6.04 -0.63
CA SER A 283 22.05 -6.93 0.55
C SER A 283 23.05 -6.43 1.60
N GLU A 284 24.14 -5.78 1.19
CA GLU A 284 25.10 -5.14 2.11
C GLU A 284 24.47 -4.01 2.94
N GLU A 285 23.70 -3.13 2.29
CA GLU A 285 22.99 -2.05 2.96
C GLU A 285 21.85 -2.60 3.84
N ALA A 286 21.21 -3.69 3.42
CA ALA A 286 20.19 -4.38 4.20
C ALA A 286 20.77 -4.96 5.49
N GLU A 287 21.92 -5.63 5.44
CA GLU A 287 22.63 -6.14 6.61
C GLU A 287 23.00 -4.99 7.58
N ARG A 288 23.54 -3.88 7.04
CA ARG A 288 23.90 -2.70 7.83
C ARG A 288 22.68 -2.09 8.55
N ARG A 289 21.51 -2.05 7.89
CA ARG A 289 20.24 -1.59 8.50
C ARG A 289 19.64 -2.64 9.45
N GLY A 290 19.73 -3.91 9.10
CA GLY A 290 19.21 -5.07 9.83
C GLY A 290 19.73 -5.12 11.26
N GLN A 291 21.03 -4.89 11.46
CA GLN A 291 21.65 -4.81 12.79
C GLN A 291 20.97 -3.77 13.71
N GLN A 292 20.48 -2.66 13.15
CA GLN A 292 19.74 -1.64 13.89
C GLN A 292 18.27 -2.04 14.07
N TYR A 293 17.68 -2.70 13.07
CA TYR A 293 16.28 -3.11 13.05
C TYR A 293 16.00 -4.26 14.02
N ASP A 294 16.89 -5.24 14.09
CA ASP A 294 16.78 -6.40 14.98
C ASP A 294 16.73 -5.97 16.45
N SER A 295 17.56 -5.00 16.82
CA SER A 295 17.55 -4.42 18.18
C SER A 295 16.22 -3.77 18.56
N ARG A 296 15.38 -3.45 17.56
CA ARG A 296 14.08 -2.79 17.69
C ARG A 296 12.91 -3.70 17.29
N GLY A 297 13.17 -4.96 16.92
CA GLY A 297 12.16 -5.90 16.44
C GLY A 297 11.48 -5.48 15.13
N ILE A 298 12.17 -4.73 14.28
CA ILE A 298 11.64 -4.21 13.01
C ILE A 298 11.82 -5.26 11.91
N THR A 299 10.73 -5.70 11.27
CA THR A 299 10.74 -6.79 10.27
C THR A 299 10.21 -6.31 8.91
N TYR A 300 10.89 -5.34 8.29
CA TYR A 300 10.47 -4.76 7.00
C TYR A 300 11.41 -5.07 5.84
N LEU A 301 12.50 -5.80 6.09
CA LEU A 301 13.42 -6.28 5.07
C LEU A 301 12.86 -7.55 4.42
N PHE A 302 12.85 -7.57 3.09
CA PHE A 302 12.43 -8.71 2.29
C PHE A 302 13.49 -9.00 1.23
N ASP A 303 14.25 -10.08 1.40
CA ASP A 303 15.33 -10.44 0.49
C ASP A 303 14.79 -10.94 -0.85
N LEU A 304 15.40 -10.47 -1.94
CA LEU A 304 15.03 -10.85 -3.31
C LEU A 304 15.81 -12.08 -3.78
N ASP A 305 15.82 -13.14 -2.96
CA ASP A 305 16.68 -14.33 -3.08
C ASP A 305 16.24 -15.35 -4.15
N TYR A 306 15.47 -14.93 -5.16
CA TYR A 306 14.92 -15.85 -6.17
C TYR A 306 16.00 -16.58 -6.98
N GLU A 307 16.96 -15.84 -7.53
CA GLU A 307 18.12 -16.39 -8.25
C GLU A 307 19.46 -15.81 -7.79
N ALA A 308 19.47 -14.62 -7.19
CA ALA A 308 20.66 -13.95 -6.68
C ALA A 308 20.35 -13.28 -5.34
N ASP A 309 21.33 -13.25 -4.45
CA ASP A 309 21.28 -12.54 -3.17
C ASP A 309 22.06 -11.22 -3.31
N GLU A 310 21.49 -10.29 -4.09
CA GLU A 310 22.11 -8.98 -4.37
C GLU A 310 21.27 -7.81 -3.81
N PHE A 311 19.95 -7.98 -3.74
CA PHE A 311 19.02 -6.91 -3.39
C PHE A 311 18.00 -7.34 -2.35
N THR A 312 17.57 -6.37 -1.55
CA THR A 312 16.53 -6.50 -0.53
C THR A 312 15.55 -5.34 -0.67
N VAL A 313 14.27 -5.61 -0.45
CA VAL A 313 13.23 -4.57 -0.34
C VAL A 313 13.07 -4.17 1.11
N ASP A 314 13.37 -2.92 1.43
CA ASP A 314 13.19 -2.31 2.75
C ASP A 314 11.91 -1.45 2.76
N ALA A 315 10.87 -1.95 3.43
CA ALA A 315 9.60 -1.25 3.57
C ALA A 315 9.53 -0.35 4.82
N ALA A 316 10.61 -0.14 5.57
CA ALA A 316 10.55 0.50 6.89
C ALA A 316 10.06 1.95 6.86
N ARG A 317 10.51 2.71 5.86
CA ARG A 317 10.16 4.13 5.70
C ARG A 317 9.30 4.39 4.47
N TYR A 318 9.58 3.69 3.38
CA TYR A 318 8.83 3.82 2.14
C TYR A 318 8.16 2.48 1.89
N GLY A 319 6.84 2.45 1.74
CA GLY A 319 6.13 1.22 1.40
C GLY A 319 4.69 1.47 0.99
N ASN A 320 3.97 0.41 0.65
CA ASN A 320 2.53 0.47 0.42
C ASN A 320 1.77 -0.16 1.59
N VAL A 321 0.51 -0.55 1.39
CA VAL A 321 -0.31 -1.21 2.43
C VAL A 321 0.30 -2.51 2.97
N SER A 322 1.16 -3.19 2.20
CA SER A 322 1.85 -4.42 2.64
C SER A 322 2.75 -4.22 3.86
N HIS A 323 3.25 -3.00 4.09
CA HIS A 323 4.03 -2.64 5.27
C HIS A 323 3.32 -3.01 6.59
N PHE A 324 1.98 -2.95 6.60
CA PHE A 324 1.17 -3.20 7.80
C PHE A 324 0.64 -4.64 7.88
N VAL A 325 1.01 -5.53 6.96
CA VAL A 325 0.51 -6.92 6.93
C VAL A 325 1.30 -7.76 7.89
N ASN A 326 0.63 -8.33 8.90
CA ASN A 326 1.27 -9.11 9.95
C ASN A 326 1.72 -10.51 9.52
N HIS A 327 2.63 -11.08 10.32
CA HIS A 327 2.99 -12.48 10.24
C HIS A 327 1.86 -13.41 10.75
N SER A 328 1.73 -14.59 10.13
CA SER A 328 1.02 -15.75 10.68
C SER A 328 1.74 -17.06 10.31
N CYS A 329 1.72 -18.03 11.22
CA CYS A 329 2.16 -19.41 10.96
C CYS A 329 1.16 -20.21 10.10
N ASP A 330 -0.10 -19.77 10.01
CA ASP A 330 -1.12 -20.27 9.09
C ASP A 330 -1.62 -19.10 8.23
N PRO A 331 -0.81 -18.64 7.27
CA PRO A 331 -1.10 -17.43 6.52
C PRO A 331 -2.19 -17.64 5.47
N ASN A 332 -2.95 -16.57 5.20
CA ASN A 332 -3.93 -16.55 4.11
C ASN A 332 -3.38 -15.90 2.82
N LEU A 333 -2.15 -15.40 2.83
CA LEU A 333 -1.42 -14.88 1.67
C LEU A 333 -0.14 -15.67 1.40
N GLN A 334 0.23 -15.76 0.12
CA GLN A 334 1.44 -16.40 -0.39
C GLN A 334 2.14 -15.46 -1.37
N VAL A 335 3.46 -15.39 -1.26
CA VAL A 335 4.32 -14.61 -2.14
C VAL A 335 4.61 -15.34 -3.45
N PHE A 336 4.65 -14.59 -4.54
CA PHE A 336 5.14 -14.97 -5.85
C PHE A 336 6.06 -13.89 -6.42
N ASN A 337 7.13 -14.32 -7.08
CA ASN A 337 8.02 -13.45 -7.86
C ASN A 337 7.39 -13.16 -9.22
N VAL A 338 7.40 -11.89 -9.62
CA VAL A 338 6.72 -11.40 -10.82
C VAL A 338 7.67 -10.55 -11.66
N PHE A 339 7.71 -10.85 -12.95
CA PHE A 339 8.44 -10.12 -13.96
C PHE A 339 7.45 -9.53 -14.97
N ILE A 340 7.59 -8.23 -15.23
CA ILE A 340 6.68 -7.46 -16.10
C ILE A 340 7.55 -6.72 -17.11
N ASP A 341 7.79 -5.42 -16.87
CA ASP A 341 8.71 -4.63 -17.69
C ASP A 341 10.17 -4.94 -17.33
N ASN A 342 10.50 -4.98 -16.04
CA ASN A 342 11.81 -5.44 -15.61
C ASN A 342 11.88 -6.97 -15.66
N LEU A 343 12.76 -7.48 -16.53
CA LEU A 343 13.06 -8.91 -16.68
C LEU A 343 14.37 -9.32 -16.01
N ASP A 344 15.04 -8.40 -15.30
CA ASP A 344 16.18 -8.73 -14.47
C ASP A 344 15.74 -9.64 -13.32
N VAL A 345 16.20 -10.89 -13.37
CA VAL A 345 15.86 -11.94 -12.39
C VAL A 345 16.31 -11.63 -10.97
N ARG A 346 17.22 -10.66 -10.80
CA ARG A 346 17.71 -10.16 -9.51
C ARG A 346 16.74 -9.17 -8.86
N LEU A 347 15.81 -8.62 -9.63
CA LEU A 347 14.86 -7.60 -9.19
C LEU A 347 13.41 -8.02 -9.46
N PRO A 348 12.96 -9.20 -8.97
CA PRO A 348 11.57 -9.59 -9.10
C PRO A 348 10.67 -8.62 -8.33
N ARG A 349 9.46 -8.37 -8.84
CA ARG A 349 8.39 -7.78 -8.06
C ARG A 349 7.80 -8.86 -7.14
N ILE A 350 7.47 -8.49 -5.92
CA ILE A 350 6.86 -9.39 -4.94
C ILE A 350 5.34 -9.19 -4.97
N ALA A 351 4.60 -10.21 -5.38
CA ALA A 351 3.13 -10.19 -5.36
C ALA A 351 2.56 -11.16 -4.32
N LEU A 352 1.54 -10.72 -3.58
CA LEU A 352 0.82 -11.50 -2.59
C LEU A 352 -0.50 -11.99 -3.16
N PHE A 353 -0.68 -13.31 -3.20
CA PHE A 353 -1.91 -13.99 -3.64
C PHE A 353 -2.57 -14.71 -2.46
N SER A 354 -3.90 -14.75 -2.42
CA SER A 354 -4.62 -15.48 -1.37
C SER A 354 -4.43 -17.00 -1.51
N THR A 355 -4.18 -17.73 -0.42
CA THR A 355 -4.02 -19.20 -0.40
C THR A 355 -5.36 -19.95 -0.29
N ARG A 356 -6.38 -19.25 0.21
CA ARG A 356 -7.75 -19.73 0.42
C ARG A 356 -8.76 -18.60 0.22
N ASN A 357 -10.04 -18.92 0.30
CA ASN A 357 -11.07 -17.89 0.39
C ASN A 357 -10.89 -17.11 1.70
N ILE A 358 -10.92 -15.79 1.63
CA ILE A 358 -10.77 -14.86 2.77
C ILE A 358 -12.10 -14.13 2.95
N LYS A 359 -12.62 -14.08 4.18
CA LYS A 359 -13.90 -13.44 4.49
C LYS A 359 -13.73 -11.91 4.58
N ALA A 360 -14.83 -11.17 4.38
CA ALA A 360 -14.86 -9.76 4.71
C ALA A 360 -14.60 -9.56 6.22
N GLY A 361 -13.76 -8.60 6.56
CA GLY A 361 -13.31 -8.31 7.92
C GLY A 361 -12.15 -9.16 8.41
N GLU A 362 -11.69 -10.15 7.64
CA GLU A 362 -10.59 -11.03 8.03
C GLU A 362 -9.23 -10.32 7.83
N GLU A 363 -8.34 -10.46 8.81
CA GLU A 363 -6.96 -9.97 8.75
C GLU A 363 -6.17 -10.72 7.68
N LEU A 364 -5.38 -9.99 6.91
CA LEU A 364 -4.46 -10.49 5.91
C LEU A 364 -3.10 -10.73 6.57
N THR A 365 -2.50 -11.89 6.30
CA THR A 365 -1.22 -12.29 6.90
C THR A 365 -0.41 -13.16 5.95
N PHE A 366 0.91 -13.05 5.98
CA PHE A 366 1.84 -13.95 5.28
C PHE A 366 2.90 -14.53 6.22
N ASP A 367 3.62 -15.56 5.79
CA ASP A 367 4.74 -16.11 6.55
C ASP A 367 6.00 -15.26 6.30
N TYR A 368 6.52 -14.57 7.31
CA TYR A 368 7.73 -13.75 7.20
C TYR A 368 8.99 -14.60 6.99
N GLN A 369 8.98 -15.82 7.51
CA GLN A 369 10.09 -16.75 7.33
C GLN A 369 10.01 -17.48 6.00
N MET A 370 8.90 -17.30 5.26
CA MET A 370 8.70 -17.83 3.93
C MET A 370 9.17 -19.29 3.85
N LYS A 371 8.77 -20.15 4.79
CA LYS A 371 9.29 -21.54 4.88
C LYS A 371 8.83 -22.35 3.66
N VAL A 372 9.55 -22.21 2.56
CA VAL A 372 9.44 -23.06 1.39
C VAL A 372 10.19 -24.33 1.75
N ASN A 373 9.50 -25.47 1.78
CA ASN A 373 10.15 -26.77 1.83
C ASN A 373 11.06 -26.90 0.60
N TYR A 374 12.37 -26.67 0.79
CA TYR A 374 13.37 -26.68 -0.26
C TYR A 374 13.53 -28.10 -0.84
N SER A 375 12.91 -28.34 -2.00
CA SER A 375 13.22 -29.50 -2.84
C SER A 375 13.20 -29.13 -4.33
N PHE A 376 13.77 -28.00 -4.75
CA PHE A 376 13.83 -27.66 -6.19
C PHE A 376 15.10 -26.91 -6.62
N LYS A 377 16.28 -27.33 -6.17
CA LYS A 377 17.57 -26.72 -6.57
C LYS A 377 18.14 -27.14 -7.95
N GLN A 378 17.43 -27.90 -8.79
CA GLN A 378 18.03 -28.45 -10.03
C GLN A 378 17.43 -27.98 -11.37
N MET A 379 16.44 -27.08 -11.38
CA MET A 379 15.75 -26.75 -12.65
C MET A 379 16.33 -25.53 -13.39
N VAL A 380 16.98 -24.59 -12.70
CA VAL A 380 17.29 -23.23 -13.19
C VAL A 380 18.38 -23.17 -14.28
N LEU A 381 19.41 -24.01 -14.20
CA LEU A 381 20.54 -24.02 -15.16
C LEU A 381 20.12 -24.31 -16.62
N LYS A 382 19.00 -24.99 -16.84
CA LYS A 382 18.49 -25.30 -18.19
C LYS A 382 17.75 -24.11 -18.83
N TYR A 383 17.24 -23.18 -18.03
CA TYR A 383 16.44 -22.05 -18.51
C TYR A 383 17.30 -20.85 -18.92
N MET A 384 18.40 -20.58 -18.20
CA MET A 384 19.34 -19.49 -18.53
C MET A 384 19.96 -19.62 -19.92
N MET A 385 20.24 -20.86 -20.36
CA MET A 385 20.84 -21.09 -21.68
C MET A 385 19.89 -20.70 -22.82
N ASN A 386 18.57 -20.90 -22.64
CA ASN A 386 17.56 -20.50 -23.63
C ASN A 386 17.32 -18.99 -23.63
N PHE A 387 17.41 -18.31 -22.47
CA PHE A 387 17.24 -16.85 -22.36
C PHE A 387 18.42 -16.07 -22.96
N MET A 388 19.67 -16.51 -22.73
CA MET A 388 20.84 -15.90 -23.40
C MET A 388 20.79 -16.06 -24.92
N LEU A 389 20.38 -17.23 -25.42
CA LEU A 389 20.15 -17.48 -26.85
C LEU A 389 19.07 -16.56 -27.44
N TRP A 390 18.13 -16.10 -26.62
CA TRP A 390 17.07 -15.17 -27.03
C TRP A 390 17.54 -13.72 -27.08
N CYS A 391 18.29 -13.23 -26.09
CA CYS A 391 18.92 -11.89 -26.14
C CYS A 391 19.83 -11.74 -27.38
N ILE A 392 20.57 -12.80 -27.73
CA ILE A 392 21.42 -12.83 -28.92
C ILE A 392 20.58 -12.81 -30.22
N ARG A 393 19.43 -13.48 -30.25
CA ARG A 393 18.50 -13.45 -31.40
C ARG A 393 17.80 -12.10 -31.57
N GLY A 394 17.52 -11.39 -30.47
CA GLY A 394 16.95 -10.04 -30.49
C GLY A 394 17.91 -8.99 -31.04
N LEU A 395 19.21 -9.09 -30.71
CA LEU A 395 20.26 -8.19 -31.23
C LEU A 395 20.53 -8.38 -32.73
N LEU A 396 20.29 -9.57 -33.28
CA LEU A 396 20.52 -9.88 -34.70
C LEU A 396 19.40 -9.40 -35.64
N HIS A 397 18.31 -8.85 -35.11
CA HIS A 397 17.20 -8.29 -35.90
C HIS A 397 17.29 -6.76 -36.10
N ASP A 398 18.40 -6.13 -35.68
CA ASP A 398 18.72 -4.75 -36.03
C ASP A 398 19.21 -4.65 -37.50
N PRO A 399 18.54 -3.89 -38.39
CA PRO A 399 18.97 -3.71 -39.78
C PRO A 399 20.37 -3.09 -39.93
N ALA A 400 20.94 -2.50 -38.88
CA ALA A 400 22.28 -1.90 -38.91
C ALA A 400 23.44 -2.92 -38.86
N ILE A 401 23.18 -4.19 -38.49
CA ILE A 401 24.24 -5.21 -38.30
C ILE A 401 24.27 -6.25 -39.44
N HIS A 402 23.52 -6.04 -40.52
CA HIS A 402 23.37 -7.06 -41.57
C HIS A 402 24.56 -7.19 -42.54
N ASN A 403 25.63 -6.40 -42.39
CA ASN A 403 26.74 -6.37 -43.36
C ASN A 403 28.08 -6.96 -42.89
N LYS A 404 28.15 -7.62 -41.73
CA LYS A 404 29.39 -8.27 -41.28
C LYS A 404 29.15 -9.53 -40.43
N THR A 405 28.68 -10.63 -41.03
CA THR A 405 29.06 -11.98 -40.56
C THR A 405 28.65 -13.06 -41.56
N THR A 406 29.65 -13.62 -42.23
CA THR A 406 29.56 -14.82 -43.07
C THR A 406 29.56 -16.09 -42.19
N ARG A 407 28.69 -17.04 -42.57
CA ARG A 407 28.68 -18.50 -42.30
C ARG A 407 29.45 -19.02 -41.07
N LEU A 408 28.71 -19.49 -40.07
CA LEU A 408 29.15 -20.58 -39.18
C LEU A 408 28.08 -21.68 -39.13
N THR A 409 28.48 -22.88 -39.53
CA THR A 409 27.69 -24.14 -39.51
C THR A 409 27.66 -24.74 -38.11
N TRP A 410 26.48 -25.20 -37.67
CA TRP A 410 26.27 -25.82 -36.36
C TRP A 410 26.66 -27.31 -36.37
N GLN A 411 27.74 -27.68 -35.66
CA GLN A 411 27.98 -29.06 -35.21
C GLN A 411 27.53 -29.22 -33.76
N LYS A 412 26.84 -30.34 -33.48
CA LYS A 412 26.35 -30.75 -32.15
C LYS A 412 27.52 -30.92 -31.17
N TYR A 413 27.43 -30.31 -29.98
CA TYR A 413 28.31 -30.61 -28.86
C TYR A 413 27.52 -31.09 -27.64
N SER A 414 28.01 -32.17 -27.02
CA SER A 414 27.48 -32.78 -25.79
C SER A 414 28.04 -32.13 -24.53
N CYS A 415 27.29 -32.27 -23.43
CA CYS A 415 27.54 -31.77 -22.09
C CYS A 415 28.83 -32.33 -21.45
N SER A 416 29.99 -31.76 -21.78
CA SER A 416 31.23 -31.90 -21.02
C SER A 416 32.26 -30.94 -21.60
N ASN A 417 32.28 -29.69 -21.13
CA ASN A 417 33.40 -28.72 -21.13
C ASN A 417 32.86 -27.29 -20.91
N LEU A 418 32.66 -26.93 -19.65
CA LEU A 418 32.19 -25.58 -19.23
C LEU A 418 33.30 -24.53 -19.10
N THR A 419 34.52 -24.85 -19.55
CA THR A 419 35.69 -23.97 -19.43
C THR A 419 36.00 -23.13 -20.69
N VAL A 420 35.27 -23.33 -21.80
CA VAL A 420 35.58 -22.68 -23.09
C VAL A 420 34.68 -21.46 -23.39
N LEU A 421 33.62 -21.23 -22.61
CA LEU A 421 32.71 -20.08 -22.83
C LEU A 421 33.24 -18.75 -22.26
N GLY A 422 34.22 -18.79 -21.35
CA GLY A 422 34.84 -17.57 -20.78
C GLY A 422 35.72 -16.81 -21.77
N THR A 423 36.26 -17.48 -22.80
CA THR A 423 37.27 -16.88 -23.69
C THR A 423 36.67 -16.22 -24.94
N LEU A 424 35.40 -16.50 -25.28
CA LEU A 424 34.72 -15.91 -26.45
C LEU A 424 33.99 -14.60 -26.15
N ALA A 425 33.64 -14.33 -24.88
CA ALA A 425 33.02 -13.07 -24.47
C ALA A 425 33.99 -11.87 -24.50
N GLN A 426 35.30 -12.12 -24.56
CA GLN A 426 36.33 -11.08 -24.54
C GLN A 426 36.72 -10.55 -25.93
N ILE A 427 36.21 -11.16 -27.02
CA ILE A 427 36.53 -10.77 -28.40
C ILE A 427 35.48 -9.83 -29.02
N LEU A 428 34.35 -9.58 -28.34
CA LEU A 428 33.25 -8.74 -28.82
C LEU A 428 33.13 -7.36 -28.12
N LEU A 429 34.14 -6.98 -27.34
CA LEU A 429 34.18 -5.68 -26.62
C LEU A 429 35.32 -4.75 -27.09
N ILE A 430 35.77 -4.86 -28.34
CA ILE A 430 36.64 -3.86 -29.01
C ILE A 430 35.97 -3.36 -30.28
#